data_AF-A0A7C4VEW0-F1
#
_entry.id   AF-A0A7C4VEW0-F1
#
_cell.length_a   1.000
_cell.length_b   1.000
_cell.length_c   1.000
_cell.angle_alpha   90.00
_cell.angle_beta   90.00
_cell.angle_gamma   90.00
#
_symmetry.space_group_name_H-M   'P 1'
#
loop_
_entity.id
_entity.type
_entity.pdbx_description
1 polymer ?
#
loop_
_entity_poly.entity_id
_entity_poly.type
_entity_poly.pdbx_seq_one_letter_code
_entity_poly.pdbx_strand_id
1 'polypeptide(L)' 'MAKMFEEIQKVVKRLSREDRRKLLHDLDHCSLMTNKFEETGKPEYYVRMKSACETFLETLNKLEEKASK' A
#
# COMPACT_ATOMS: atom_id res chain seq x y z
N MET A 1 1.95 -11.10 18.85
CA MET A 1 1.09 -11.45 17.69
C MET A 1 -0.38 -11.07 17.93
N ALA A 2 -1.02 -11.51 19.03
CA ALA A 2 -2.43 -11.18 19.29
C ALA A 2 -2.74 -9.66 19.33
N LYS A 3 -1.93 -8.86 20.03
CA LYS A 3 -2.11 -7.41 20.15
C LYS A 3 -2.06 -6.66 18.80
N MET A 4 -1.12 -7.04 17.93
CA MET A 4 -0.98 -6.48 16.57
C MET A 4 -2.20 -6.81 15.70
N PHE A 5 -2.72 -8.03 15.82
CA PHE A 5 -3.90 -8.44 15.05
C PHE A 5 -5.16 -7.69 15.48
N GLU A 6 -5.34 -7.44 16.78
CA GLU A 6 -6.45 -6.62 17.29
C GLU A 6 -6.39 -5.17 16.79
N GLU A 7 -5.20 -4.58 16.72
CA GLU A 7 -4.99 -3.23 16.18
C GLU A 7 -5.34 -3.19 14.68
N ILE A 8 -4.85 -4.16 13.90
CA ILE A 8 -5.19 -4.31 12.47
C ILE A 8 -6.70 -4.51 12.28
N GLN A 9 -7.37 -5.30 13.12
CA GLN A 9 -8.82 -5.49 13.04
C GLN A 9 -9.59 -4.18 13.27
N LYS A 10 -9.14 -3.32 14.19
CA LYS A 10 -9.73 -1.98 14.40
C LYS A 10 -9.56 -1.11 13.15
N VAL A 11 -8.37 -1.15 12.54
CA VAL A 11 -8.10 -0.45 11.29
C VAL A 11 -9.06 -0.93 10.20
N VAL A 12 -9.07 -2.23 9.90
CA VAL A 12 -9.88 -2.82 8.83
C VAL A 12 -11.39 -2.55 9.01
N LYS A 13 -11.91 -2.57 10.25
CA LYS A 13 -13.32 -2.25 10.54
C LYS A 13 -13.69 -0.80 10.24
N ARG A 14 -12.75 0.13 10.32
CA ARG A 14 -12.96 1.58 10.11
C ARG A 14 -12.75 2.01 8.65
N LEU A 15 -12.22 1.14 7.80
CA LEU A 15 -12.02 1.44 6.38
C LEU A 15 -13.34 1.42 5.62
N SER A 16 -13.61 2.50 4.90
CA SER A 16 -14.70 2.53 3.92
C SER A 16 -14.39 1.64 2.71
N ARG A 17 -15.40 1.40 1.86
CA ARG A 17 -15.18 0.72 0.57
C ARG A 17 -14.22 1.50 -0.32
N GLU A 18 -14.27 2.83 -0.27
CA GLU A 18 -13.40 3.70 -1.06
C GLU A 18 -11.96 3.66 -0.56
N ASP A 19 -11.75 3.70 0.76
CA ASP A 19 -10.43 3.56 1.38
C ASP A 19 -9.75 2.25 0.94
N ARG A 20 -10.49 1.13 0.99
CA ARG A 20 -9.99 -0.18 0.52
C ARG A 20 -9.69 -0.19 -0.97
N ARG A 21 -10.55 0.43 -1.79
CA ARG A 21 -10.33 0.51 -3.24
C ARG A 21 -9.07 1.29 -3.55
N LYS A 22 -8.84 2.42 -2.88
CA LYS A 22 -7.64 3.23 -3.06
C LYS A 22 -6.38 2.45 -2.66
N LEU A 23 -6.39 1.81 -1.50
CA LEU A 23 -5.26 1.00 -1.04
C LEU A 23 -4.90 -0.13 -2.03
N LEU A 24 -5.90 -0.84 -2.55
CA LEU A 24 -5.69 -1.90 -3.54
C LEU A 24 -5.20 -1.34 -4.88
N HIS A 25 -5.71 -0.18 -5.31
CA HIS A 25 -5.24 0.47 -6.53
C HIS A 25 -3.76 0.87 -6.45
N ASP A 26 -3.33 1.42 -5.31
CA ASP A 26 -1.92 1.80 -5.10
C ASP A 26 -1.03 0.54 -5.04
N LEU A 27 -1.52 -0.55 -4.44
CA LEU A 27 -0.83 -1.85 -4.42
C LEU A 27 -0.68 -2.46 -5.82
N ASP A 28 -1.74 -2.42 -6.63
CA ASP A 28 -1.71 -2.91 -8.02
C ASP A 28 -0.66 -2.14 -8.83
N HIS A 29 -0.56 -0.82 -8.61
CA HIS A 29 0.44 -0.01 -9.29
C HIS A 29 1.88 -0.31 -8.82
N CYS A 30 2.12 -0.47 -7.52
CA CYS A 30 3.41 -0.91 -6.99
C CYS A 30 3.80 -2.30 -7.56
N SER A 31 2.86 -3.23 -7.63
CA SER A 31 3.07 -4.57 -8.20
C SER A 31 3.41 -4.50 -9.68
N LEU A 32 2.68 -3.69 -10.46
CA LEU A 32 2.95 -3.49 -11.88
C LEU A 32 4.37 -2.95 -12.13
N MET A 33 4.81 -1.94 -11.36
CA MET A 33 6.15 -1.38 -11.53
C MET A 33 7.24 -2.35 -11.07
N THR A 34 6.97 -3.16 -10.04
CA THR A 34 7.87 -4.22 -9.58
C THR A 34 8.09 -5.25 -10.68
N ASN A 35 7.01 -5.73 -11.30
CA ASN A 35 7.08 -6.70 -12.40
C ASN A 35 7.84 -6.11 -13.60
N LYS A 36 7.58 -4.86 -13.98
CA LYS A 36 8.33 -4.19 -15.06
C LYS A 36 9.82 -4.05 -14.75
N PHE A 37 10.19 -3.82 -13.50
CA PHE A 37 11.59 -3.77 -13.11
C PHE A 37 12.23 -5.16 -13.18
N GLU A 38 11.56 -6.20 -12.69
CA GLU A 38 12.01 -7.60 -12.79
C GLU A 38 12.23 -8.02 -14.24
N GLU A 39 11.28 -7.70 -15.14
CA GLU A 39 11.36 -8.04 -16.56
C GLU A 39 12.50 -7.32 -17.30
N THR A 40 12.75 -6.05 -16.97
CA THR A 40 13.62 -5.19 -17.78
C THR A 40 14.99 -4.94 -17.17
N GLY A 41 15.14 -5.04 -15.85
CA GLY A 41 16.34 -4.66 -15.10
C GLY A 41 16.74 -3.17 -15.23
N LYS A 42 15.89 -2.32 -15.83
CA LYS A 42 16.28 -0.93 -16.15
C LYS A 42 16.17 -0.01 -14.93
N PRO A 43 17.12 0.92 -14.74
CA PRO A 43 17.07 1.90 -13.65
C PRO A 43 15.80 2.77 -13.63
N GLU A 44 15.25 3.09 -14.80
CA GLU A 44 14.00 3.87 -14.92
C GLU A 44 12.81 3.18 -14.23
N TYR A 45 12.71 1.86 -14.33
CA TYR A 45 11.66 1.07 -13.69
C TYR A 45 11.95 0.85 -12.21
N TYR A 46 13.22 0.78 -11.80
CA TYR A 46 13.59 0.78 -10.37
C TYR A 46 13.09 2.05 -9.66
N VAL A 47 13.33 3.22 -10.25
CA VAL A 47 12.88 4.51 -9.69
C VAL A 47 11.34 4.58 -9.62
N ARG A 48 10.66 4.15 -10.68
CA ARG A 48 9.18 4.12 -10.73
C ARG A 48 8.59 3.14 -9.72
N MET A 49 9.18 1.94 -9.61
CA MET A 49 8.82 0.94 -8.60
C MET A 49 8.93 1.52 -7.20
N LYS A 50 10.09 2.11 -6.87
CA LYS A 50 10.31 2.73 -5.56
C LYS A 50 9.24 3.77 -5.24
N SER A 51 8.98 4.69 -6.16
CA SER A 51 7.97 5.75 -5.96
C SER A 51 6.54 5.20 -5.83
N ALA A 52 6.18 4.18 -6.62
CA ALA A 52 4.86 3.54 -6.52
C ALA A 52 4.66 2.83 -5.18
N CYS A 53 5.69 2.14 -4.68
CA CYS A 53 5.61 1.44 -3.40
C CYS A 53 5.65 2.41 -2.20
N GLU A 54 6.39 3.53 -2.29
CA GLU A 54 6.29 4.63 -1.32
C GLU A 54 4.87 5.20 -1.26
N THR A 55 4.21 5.39 -2.41
CA THR A 55 2.82 5.86 -2.48
C THR A 55 1.86 4.88 -1.79
N PHE A 56 2.01 3.58 -2.04
CA PHE A 56 1.22 2.54 -1.37
C PHE A 56 1.39 2.58 0.15
N LEU A 57 2.64 2.66 0.64
CA LEU A 57 2.94 2.73 2.08
C LEU A 57 2.38 4.01 2.71
N GLU A 58 2.47 5.15 2.02
CA GLU A 58 1.84 6.39 2.49
C GLU A 58 0.32 6.27 2.62
N THR A 59 -0.34 5.65 1.62
CA THR A 59 -1.79 5.43 1.69
C THR A 59 -2.12 4.51 2.87
N LEU A 60 -1.37 3.42 3.07
CA LEU A 60 -1.57 2.53 4.21
C LEU A 60 -1.42 3.27 5.54
N ASN A 61 -0.34 4.03 5.73
CA ASN A 61 -0.10 4.81 6.94
C ASN A 61 -1.22 5.82 7.21
N LYS A 62 -1.67 6.56 6.19
CA LYS A 62 -2.78 7.54 6.32
C LYS A 62 -4.08 6.85 6.76
N LEU A 63 -4.33 5.64 6.27
CA LEU A 63 -5.49 4.84 6.64
C LEU A 63 -5.39 4.29 8.07
N GLU A 64 -4.21 3.85 8.50
CA GLU A 64 -3.93 3.42 9.87
C GLU A 64 -4.07 4.58 10.87
N GLU A 65 -3.55 5.78 10.54
CA GLU A 65 -3.70 6.99 11.35
C GLU A 65 -5.18 7.41 11.46
N LYS A 66 -5.91 7.42 10.34
CA LYS A 66 -7.35 7.71 10.31
C LYS A 66 -8.12 6.75 11.21
N ALA A 67 -7.71 5.49 11.24
CA ALA A 67 -8.38 4.47 12.03
C ALA A 67 -7.84 4.32 13.46
N SER A 68 -6.78 5.03 13.83
CA SER A 68 -6.26 5.09 15.21
C SER A 68 -6.81 6.31 15.99
N LYS A 69 -7.32 7.31 15.29
CA LYS A 69 -8.11 8.43 15.86
C LYS A 69 -9.52 7.99 16.24
#